data_AF-A0AAJ1LKH4-F1
#
_entry.id   AF-A0AAJ1LKH4-F1
#
_cell.length_a   1.000
_cell.length_b   1.000
_cell.length_c   1.000
_cell.angle_alpha   90.00
_cell.angle_beta   90.00
_cell.angle_gamma   90.00
#
_symmetry.space_group_name_H-M   'P 1'
#
loop_
_entity.id
_entity.type
_entity.pdbx_description
1 polymer ?
#
loop_
_entity_poly.entity_id
_entity_poly.type
_entity_poly.pdbx_seq_one_letter_code
_entity_poly.pdbx_strand_id
1 'polypeptide(L)'
;QCKKTSDPRHAVTKAVDICIEKEILRDVLVKHKAEVISMVLTSFNQKAYEKDLYEEGVEEGIKEGLDLGRMQMAQEIVLRLFQSGNSPEQIAQLTGIDIEAVKQWIEKRDFSGCAGEA
;
A
#
# COMPACT_ATOMS: atom_id res chain seq x y z
N GLN A 1 -14.87 -15.77 -4.90
CA GLN A 1 -16.29 -15.55 -4.58
C GLN A 1 -16.48 -14.06 -4.31
N CYS A 2 -17.03 -13.29 -5.27
CA CYS A 2 -17.33 -11.87 -5.05
C CYS A 2 -18.57 -11.73 -4.16
N LYS A 3 -18.41 -11.08 -3.01
CA LYS A 3 -19.47 -10.86 -2.03
C LYS A 3 -20.56 -9.98 -2.64
N LYS A 4 -21.82 -10.38 -2.40
CA LYS A 4 -23.06 -9.72 -2.82
C LYS A 4 -22.96 -8.21 -2.59
N THR A 5 -23.11 -7.42 -3.65
CA THR A 5 -23.43 -6.00 -3.52
C THR A 5 -24.79 -5.91 -2.84
N SER A 6 -24.84 -5.38 -1.62
CA SER A 6 -26.09 -4.86 -1.06
C SER A 6 -26.62 -3.83 -2.05
N ASP A 7 -27.92 -3.84 -2.36
CA ASP A 7 -28.55 -2.80 -3.16
C ASP A 7 -28.13 -1.41 -2.64
N PRO A 8 -27.48 -0.56 -3.47
CA PRO A 8 -27.01 0.77 -3.06
C PRO A 8 -28.15 1.61 -2.49
N ARG A 9 -29.37 1.46 -3.03
CA ARG A 9 -30.54 2.17 -2.51
C ARG A 9 -30.88 1.72 -1.10
N HIS A 10 -30.84 0.42 -0.82
CA HIS A 10 -31.04 -0.10 0.52
C HIS A 10 -29.97 0.41 1.51
N ALA A 11 -28.70 0.40 1.11
CA ALA A 11 -27.60 0.86 1.94
C ALA A 11 -27.72 2.35 2.28
N VAL A 12 -27.97 3.20 1.27
CA VAL A 12 -28.14 4.65 1.45
C VAL A 12 -29.38 4.95 2.29
N THR A 13 -30.51 4.27 2.04
CA THR A 13 -31.74 4.44 2.83
C THR A 13 -31.50 4.12 4.30
N LYS A 14 -30.83 3.01 4.58
CA LYS A 14 -30.49 2.59 5.94
C LYS A 14 -29.55 3.58 6.63
N ALA A 15 -28.57 4.12 5.92
CA ALA A 15 -27.66 5.13 6.46
C ALA A 15 -28.42 6.42 6.84
N VAL A 16 -29.34 6.88 5.98
CA VAL A 16 -30.18 8.05 6.27
C VAL A 16 -31.09 7.81 7.47
N ASP A 17 -31.68 6.62 7.59
CA ASP A 17 -32.51 6.24 8.73
C ASP A 17 -31.74 6.24 10.06
N ILE A 18 -30.53 5.68 10.06
CA ILE A 18 -29.65 5.70 11.25
C ILE A 18 -29.33 7.14 11.66
N CYS A 19 -29.09 8.05 10.71
CA CYS A 19 -28.84 9.45 11.03
C CYS A 19 -30.06 10.12 11.68
N ILE A 20 -31.27 9.83 11.19
CA ILE A 20 -32.53 10.33 11.76
C ILE A 20 -32.71 9.80 13.19
N GLU A 21 -32.51 8.49 13.40
CA GLU A 21 -32.65 7.83 14.72
C GLU A 21 -31.64 8.37 15.75
N LYS A 22 -30.43 8.70 15.32
CA LYS A 22 -29.38 9.28 16.17
C LYS A 22 -29.45 10.80 16.32
N GLU A 23 -30.53 11.41 15.84
CA GLU A 23 -30.76 12.86 15.85
C GLU A 23 -29.68 13.68 15.10
N ILE A 24 -28.97 13.06 14.15
CA ILE A 24 -27.96 13.70 13.30
C ILE A 24 -28.65 14.27 12.06
N LEU A 25 -28.63 15.59 11.88
CA LEU A 25 -29.31 16.29 10.76
C LEU A 25 -30.80 15.93 10.65
N ARG A 26 -31.43 15.49 11.74
CA ARG A 26 -32.78 14.94 11.77
C ARG A 26 -33.81 15.84 11.10
N ASP A 27 -33.79 17.13 11.41
CA ASP A 27 -34.78 18.08 10.90
C ASP A 27 -34.71 18.26 9.38
N VAL A 28 -33.53 18.09 8.80
CA VAL A 28 -33.30 18.13 7.35
C VAL A 28 -33.64 16.78 6.73
N LEU A 29 -33.13 15.69 7.29
CA LEU A 29 -33.28 14.34 6.74
C LEU A 29 -34.73 13.83 6.80
N VAL A 30 -35.51 14.19 7.82
CA VAL A 30 -36.94 13.83 7.89
C VAL A 30 -37.73 14.51 6.76
N LYS A 31 -37.43 15.76 6.44
CA LYS A 31 -38.14 16.54 5.41
C LYS A 31 -37.69 16.18 3.99
N HIS A 32 -36.39 15.94 3.81
CA HIS A 32 -35.75 15.78 2.50
C HIS A 32 -35.21 14.35 2.25
N LYS A 33 -35.72 13.34 2.97
CA LYS A 33 -35.23 11.95 2.90
C LYS A 33 -35.08 11.44 1.46
N ALA A 34 -36.14 11.57 0.68
CA ALA A 34 -36.18 11.06 -0.69
C ALA A 34 -35.19 11.80 -1.61
N GLU A 35 -35.08 13.13 -1.47
CA GLU A 35 -34.16 13.96 -2.25
C GLU A 35 -32.71 13.63 -1.92
N VAL A 36 -32.37 13.47 -0.64
CA VAL A 36 -31.02 13.10 -0.19
C VAL A 36 -30.65 11.71 -0.71
N ILE A 37 -31.54 10.72 -0.61
CA ILE A 37 -31.30 9.38 -1.15
C ILE A 37 -31.11 9.44 -2.66
N SER A 38 -31.96 10.18 -3.37
CA SER A 38 -31.86 10.33 -4.83
C SER A 38 -30.55 11.00 -5.23
N MET A 39 -30.21 12.11 -4.58
CA MET A 39 -28.97 12.85 -4.82
C MET A 39 -27.76 11.93 -4.69
N VAL A 40 -27.61 11.24 -3.56
CA VAL A 40 -26.49 10.33 -3.31
C VAL A 40 -26.40 9.21 -4.35
N LEU A 41 -27.53 8.60 -4.72
CA LEU A 41 -27.56 7.53 -5.72
C LEU A 41 -27.24 8.04 -7.14
N THR A 42 -27.53 9.30 -7.44
CA THR A 42 -27.24 9.90 -8.74
C THR A 42 -25.83 10.46 -8.84
N SER A 43 -25.29 11.02 -7.75
CA SER A 43 -23.98 11.67 -7.75
C SER A 43 -22.83 10.70 -7.52
N PHE A 44 -23.06 9.56 -6.86
CA PHE A 44 -22.01 8.59 -6.60
C PHE A 44 -21.79 7.66 -7.81
N ASN A 45 -20.66 7.85 -8.50
CA ASN A 45 -20.23 6.95 -9.56
C ASN A 45 -19.27 5.89 -9.00
N GLN A 46 -19.82 4.72 -8.65
CA GLN A 46 -19.06 3.60 -8.11
C GLN A 46 -17.90 3.19 -9.03
N LYS A 47 -18.10 3.18 -10.35
CA LYS A 47 -17.06 2.77 -11.31
C LYS A 47 -15.89 3.75 -11.35
N ALA A 48 -16.18 5.05 -11.23
CA ALA A 48 -15.13 6.06 -11.15
C ALA A 48 -14.32 5.88 -9.86
N TYR A 49 -15.02 5.74 -8.72
CA TYR A 49 -14.36 5.50 -7.43
C TYR A 49 -13.48 4.24 -7.43
N GLU A 50 -13.99 3.12 -7.95
CA GLU A 50 -13.22 1.86 -8.03
C GLU A 50 -12.02 1.98 -8.97
N LYS A 51 -12.16 2.74 -10.06
CA LYS A 51 -11.08 2.99 -11.01
C LYS A 51 -9.98 3.83 -10.35
N ASP A 52 -10.35 4.94 -9.70
CA ASP A 52 -9.41 5.82 -9.03
C ASP A 52 -8.63 5.04 -7.95
N LEU A 53 -9.33 4.25 -7.13
CA LEU A 53 -8.72 3.39 -6.11
C LEU A 53 -7.77 2.35 -6.71
N TYR A 54 -8.12 1.77 -7.86
CA TYR A 54 -7.24 0.82 -8.55
C TYR A 54 -6.00 1.50 -9.13
N GLU A 55 -6.15 2.66 -9.75
CA GLU A 55 -5.04 3.42 -10.32
C GLU A 55 -4.06 3.87 -9.22
N GLU A 56 -4.56 4.38 -8.10
CA GLU A 56 -3.74 4.70 -6.91
C GLU A 56 -2.97 3.46 -6.42
N GLY A 57 -3.67 2.32 -6.25
CA GLY A 57 -3.03 1.09 -5.80
C GLY A 57 -1.97 0.54 -6.78
N VAL A 58 -2.18 0.73 -8.08
CA VAL A 58 -1.19 0.37 -9.11
C VAL A 58 0.02 1.29 -9.04
N GLU A 59 -0.19 2.61 -8.90
CA GLU A 59 0.90 3.57 -8.81
C GLU A 59 1.78 3.32 -7.56
N GLU A 60 1.16 3.11 -6.40
CA GLU A 60 1.85 2.75 -5.16
C GLU A 60 2.62 1.44 -5.33
N GLY A 61 1.97 0.40 -5.89
CA GLY A 61 2.61 -0.89 -6.11
C GLY A 61 3.81 -0.83 -7.06
N ILE A 62 3.74 -0.03 -8.13
CA ILE A 62 4.87 0.19 -9.04
C ILE A 62 6.00 0.92 -8.32
N LYS A 63 5.69 1.95 -7.54
CA LYS A 63 6.68 2.72 -6.78
C LYS A 63 7.41 1.83 -5.77
N GLU A 64 6.68 1.09 -4.94
CA GLU A 64 7.25 0.15 -3.97
C GLU A 64 8.08 -0.93 -4.65
N GLY A 65 7.59 -1.48 -5.78
CA GLY A 65 8.32 -2.47 -6.55
C GLY A 65 9.64 -1.94 -7.11
N LEU A 66 9.66 -0.71 -7.62
CA LEU A 66 10.89 -0.06 -8.09
C LEU A 66 11.87 0.24 -6.95
N ASP A 67 11.39 0.70 -5.80
CA ASP A 67 12.21 0.93 -4.62
C ASP A 67 12.83 -0.37 -4.10
N LEU A 68 12.03 -1.43 -3.98
CA LEU A 68 12.49 -2.75 -3.58
C LEU A 68 13.52 -3.31 -4.58
N GLY A 69 13.26 -3.19 -5.88
CA GLY A 69 14.18 -3.63 -6.92
C GLY A 69 15.52 -2.89 -6.88
N ARG A 70 15.50 -1.57 -6.69
CA ARG A 70 16.74 -0.77 -6.50
C ARG A 70 17.51 -1.22 -5.27
N MET A 71 16.82 -1.45 -4.15
CA MET A 71 17.46 -1.90 -2.91
C MET A 71 18.08 -3.30 -3.06
N GLN A 72 17.38 -4.24 -3.68
CA GLN A 72 17.88 -5.58 -3.94
C GLN A 72 19.10 -5.56 -4.86
N MET A 73 19.06 -4.74 -5.93
CA MET A 73 20.20 -4.57 -6.83
C MET A 73 21.42 -3.97 -6.11
N ALA A 74 21.21 -2.96 -5.27
CA ALA A 74 22.28 -2.36 -4.47
C ALA A 74 22.90 -3.38 -3.50
N GLN A 75 22.07 -4.18 -2.83
CA GLN A 75 22.53 -5.28 -1.96
C GLN A 75 23.35 -6.30 -2.74
N GLU A 76 22.89 -6.72 -3.92
CA GLU A 76 23.61 -7.70 -4.73
C GLU A 76 24.98 -7.16 -5.19
N ILE A 77 25.06 -5.88 -5.58
CA ILE A 77 26.33 -5.23 -5.94
C ILE A 77 27.28 -5.20 -4.75
N VAL A 78 26.79 -4.80 -3.56
CA VAL A 78 27.58 -4.80 -2.32
C VAL A 78 28.16 -6.18 -2.04
N LEU A 79 27.33 -7.22 -2.13
CA LEU A 79 27.75 -8.59 -1.87
C LEU A 79 28.78 -9.08 -2.90
N ARG A 80 28.61 -8.76 -4.18
CA ARG A 80 29.59 -9.12 -5.23
C ARG A 80 30.92 -8.40 -5.03
N LEU A 81 30.92 -7.13 -4.64
CA LEU A 81 32.14 -6.37 -4.35
C LEU A 81 32.86 -6.91 -3.11
N PHE A 82 32.10 -7.31 -2.09
CA PHE A 82 32.68 -7.95 -0.91
C PHE A 82 33.33 -9.30 -1.25
N GLN A 83 32.64 -10.12 -2.04
CA GLN A 83 33.17 -11.41 -2.52
C GLN A 83 34.42 -11.28 -3.39
N SER A 84 34.59 -10.16 -4.09
CA SER A 84 35.81 -9.88 -4.86
C SER A 84 36.96 -9.33 -4.00
N GLY A 85 36.78 -9.21 -2.68
CA GLY A 85 37.83 -8.86 -1.71
C GLY A 85 37.87 -7.39 -1.32
N ASN A 86 36.84 -6.59 -1.64
CA ASN A 86 36.77 -5.20 -1.21
C ASN A 86 36.39 -5.11 0.28
N SER A 87 37.05 -4.22 1.02
CA SER A 87 36.66 -3.90 2.41
C SER A 87 35.32 -3.16 2.46
N PRO A 88 34.56 -3.26 3.57
CA PRO A 88 33.32 -2.50 3.75
C PRO A 88 33.49 -0.99 3.53
N GLU A 89 34.63 -0.42 3.92
CA GLU A 89 34.96 1.00 3.73
C GLU A 89 35.10 1.35 2.25
N GLN A 90 35.78 0.51 1.47
CA GLN A 90 35.93 0.69 0.02
C GLN A 90 34.60 0.55 -0.70
N ILE A 91 33.76 -0.41 -0.29
CA ILE A 91 32.43 -0.62 -0.89
C ILE A 91 31.55 0.60 -0.64
N ALA A 92 31.54 1.13 0.58
CA ALA A 92 30.79 2.35 0.90
C ALA A 92 31.25 3.53 0.02
N GLN A 93 32.56 3.70 -0.17
CA GLN A 93 33.11 4.73 -1.06
C GLN A 93 32.73 4.52 -2.54
N LEU A 94 32.79 3.29 -3.05
CA LEU A 94 32.52 2.97 -4.45
C LEU A 94 31.03 3.06 -4.80
N THR A 95 30.16 2.68 -3.86
CA THR A 95 28.71 2.61 -4.09
C THR A 95 27.96 3.84 -3.59
N GLY A 96 28.58 4.66 -2.74
CA GLY A 96 27.93 5.77 -2.04
C GLY A 96 26.93 5.34 -0.96
N ILE A 97 26.92 4.05 -0.61
CA ILE A 97 26.04 3.47 0.40
C ILE A 97 26.68 3.68 1.77
N ASP A 98 25.85 3.97 2.77
CA ASP A 98 26.30 4.14 4.14
C ASP A 98 27.05 2.89 4.64
N ILE A 99 28.18 3.11 5.32
CA ILE A 99 29.05 2.01 5.76
C ILE A 99 28.34 1.05 6.73
N GLU A 100 27.43 1.54 7.57
CA GLU A 100 26.67 0.69 8.49
C GLU A 100 25.65 -0.15 7.72
N ALA A 101 25.02 0.39 6.67
CA ALA A 101 24.16 -0.40 5.78
C ALA A 101 24.94 -1.49 5.04
N VAL A 102 26.15 -1.18 4.55
CA VAL A 102 27.06 -2.15 3.91
C VAL A 102 27.39 -3.29 4.89
N LYS A 103 27.83 -2.97 6.11
CA LYS A 103 28.12 -3.97 7.15
C LYS A 103 26.90 -4.83 7.47
N GLN A 104 25.74 -4.22 7.69
CA GLN A 104 24.50 -4.94 7.96
C GLN A 104 24.11 -5.91 6.84
N TRP A 105 24.30 -5.54 5.57
CA TRP A 105 23.98 -6.41 4.45
C TRP A 105 24.96 -7.57 4.29
N ILE A 106 26.23 -7.36 4.64
CA ILE A 106 27.24 -8.43 4.68
C ILE A 106 26.92 -9.41 5.82
N GLU A 107 26.69 -8.92 7.04
CA GLU A 107 26.41 -9.74 8.22
C GLU A 107 25.14 -10.58 8.08
N LYS A 108 24.07 -10.01 7.51
CA LYS A 108 22.81 -10.74 7.27
C LYS A 108 22.98 -11.92 6.30
N ARG A 109 24.03 -11.92 5.47
CA ARG A 109 24.31 -13.00 4.51
C ARG A 109 24.90 -14.24 5.18
N ASP A 110 25.59 -14.08 6.30
CA ASP A 110 26.30 -15.18 6.97
C ASP A 110 25.34 -16.18 7.64
N PHE A 111 24.09 -15.79 7.94
CA PHE A 111 23.09 -16.66 8.56
C PHE A 111 22.45 -17.70 7.61
N SER A 112 22.68 -17.63 6.30
CA SER A 112 22.20 -18.67 5.35
C SER A 112 23.30 -19.61 4.85
N GLY A 113 24.55 -19.44 5.34
CA GLY A 113 25.73 -20.19 4.87
C GLY A 113 26.14 -21.38 5.73
N CYS A 114 25.65 -21.53 6.96
CA CYS A 114 25.99 -22.65 7.84
C CYS A 114 25.03 -23.84 7.64
N ALA A 115 25.04 -24.44 6.46
CA ALA A 115 24.60 -25.81 6.24
C ALA A 115 25.70 -26.55 5.48
N GLY A 116 26.80 -26.81 6.18
CA GLY A 116 27.97 -27.45 5.62
C GLY A 116 29.04 -27.69 6.67
N GLU A 117 28.74 -28.51 7.68
CA GLU A 117 29.79 -29.19 8.45
C GLU A 117 29.37 -30.63 8.80
N ALA A 118 30.35 -31.52 8.59
CA ALA A 118 30.42 -32.97 8.82
C ALA A 118 29.85 -33.91 7.74
#